data_AF-A0A6B3FF97-F1
#
_entry.id   AF-A0A6B3FF97-F1
#
_cell.length_a   1.000
_cell.length_b   1.000
_cell.length_c   1.000
_cell.angle_alpha   90.00
_cell.angle_beta   90.00
_cell.angle_gamma   90.00
#
_symmetry.space_group_name_H-M   'P 1'
#
loop_
_entity.id
_entity.type
_entity.pdbx_description
1 polymer ?
#
loop_
_entity_poly.entity_id
_entity_poly.type
_entity_poly.pdbx_seq_one_letter_code
_entity_poly.pdbx_strand_id
1 'polypeptide(L)'
;ARVSPDEAPVVELGPDELGPYRAAHPLARAMPVIRELMGAYATDGEHLLAVCDAHGRLLWVEGHTAARRAAGAMNFVEGARWAESVAGTNAPGTAIAVDRPVQVFAAEHFLRP
;
A
#
# COMPACT_ATOMS: atom_id res chain seq x y z
N ALA A 1 13.74 -5.99 -13.66
CA ALA A 1 14.52 -6.47 -12.50
C ALA A 1 13.99 -7.83 -12.09
N ARG A 2 14.83 -8.82 -11.77
CA ARG A 2 14.39 -10.14 -11.30
C ARG A 2 14.14 -10.05 -9.80
N VAL A 3 12.93 -9.69 -9.41
CA VAL A 3 12.50 -9.78 -8.01
C VAL A 3 11.90 -11.16 -7.80
N SER A 4 12.31 -11.84 -6.72
CA SER A 4 11.79 -13.16 -6.39
C SER A 4 10.36 -13.01 -5.85
N PRO A 5 9.36 -13.70 -6.41
CA PRO A 5 7.97 -13.62 -5.94
C PRO A 5 7.77 -14.18 -4.52
N ASP A 6 8.78 -14.87 -3.98
CA ASP A 6 8.72 -15.55 -2.68
C ASP A 6 9.27 -14.72 -1.51
N GLU A 7 9.89 -13.55 -1.76
CA GLU A 7 10.38 -12.69 -0.70
C GLU A 7 9.33 -11.63 -0.33
N ALA A 8 8.85 -11.70 0.91
CA ALA A 8 7.90 -10.74 1.43
C ALA A 8 8.54 -9.33 1.47
N PRO A 9 7.81 -8.26 1.07
CA PRO A 9 8.33 -6.90 1.07
C PRO A 9 8.92 -6.47 2.41
N VAL A 10 10.05 -5.76 2.36
CA VAL A 10 10.79 -5.29 3.54
C VAL A 10 10.11 -4.06 4.14
N VAL A 11 9.95 -4.06 5.46
CA VAL A 11 9.56 -2.87 6.25
C VAL A 11 10.79 -1.99 6.45
N GLU A 12 10.89 -0.90 5.69
CA GLU A 12 12.03 0.02 5.72
C GLU A 12 11.88 1.11 6.79
N LEU A 13 10.64 1.46 7.17
CA LEU A 13 10.37 2.44 8.23
C LEU A 13 9.70 1.75 9.40
N GLY A 14 10.39 1.71 10.54
CA GLY A 14 9.81 1.21 11.79
C GLY A 14 8.74 2.17 12.36
N PRO A 15 7.99 1.73 13.39
CA PRO A 15 6.95 2.57 14.02
C PRO A 15 7.44 3.94 14.49
N ASP A 16 8.67 4.00 15.02
CA ASP A 16 9.28 5.21 15.58
C ASP A 16 9.70 6.21 14.49
N GLU A 17 10.03 5.72 13.29
CA GLU A 17 10.47 6.54 12.15
C GLU A 17 9.29 6.98 11.28
N LEU A 18 8.29 6.11 11.16
CA LEU A 18 7.12 6.31 10.31
C LEU A 18 6.26 7.49 10.76
N GLY A 19 6.09 7.69 12.07
CA GLY A 19 5.32 8.81 12.63
C GLY A 19 5.88 10.19 12.21
N PRO A 20 7.15 10.50 12.52
CA PRO A 20 7.81 11.72 12.08
C PRO A 20 7.83 11.88 10.55
N TYR A 21 8.09 10.78 9.82
CA TYR A 21 8.10 10.80 8.36
C TYR A 21 6.74 11.21 7.78
N ARG A 22 5.64 10.59 8.25
CA ARG A 22 4.27 10.95 7.86
C ARG A 22 3.98 12.42 8.16
N ALA A 23 4.31 12.88 9.37
CA ALA A 23 3.99 14.25 9.79
C ALA A 23 4.68 15.31 8.92
N ALA A 24 5.90 15.05 8.46
CA ALA A 24 6.64 15.93 7.57
C ALA A 24 6.23 15.79 6.08
N HIS A 25 5.56 14.70 5.70
CA HIS A 25 5.26 14.40 4.30
C HIS A 25 4.09 15.25 3.76
N PRO A 26 4.19 15.84 2.54
CA PRO A 26 3.11 16.65 1.96
C PRO A 26 1.75 15.94 1.89
N LEU A 27 1.75 14.63 1.67
CA LEU A 27 0.52 13.81 1.64
C LEU A 27 -0.27 13.84 2.94
N ALA A 28 0.35 14.10 4.09
CA ALA A 28 -0.39 14.19 5.36
C ALA A 28 -1.45 15.30 5.34
N ARG A 29 -1.23 16.35 4.55
CA ARG A 29 -2.21 17.44 4.35
C ARG A 29 -3.40 17.01 3.48
N ALA A 30 -3.20 16.02 2.61
CA ALA A 30 -4.25 15.49 1.74
C ALA A 30 -5.07 14.38 2.42
N MET A 31 -4.51 13.68 3.42
CA MET A 31 -5.16 12.56 4.08
C MET A 31 -6.55 12.85 4.66
N PRO A 32 -6.85 14.02 5.27
CA PRO A 32 -8.21 14.32 5.72
C PRO A 32 -9.25 14.24 4.59
N VAL A 33 -8.94 14.81 3.42
CA VAL A 33 -9.81 14.78 2.24
C VAL A 33 -9.94 13.35 1.69
N ILE A 34 -8.83 12.62 1.62
CA ILE A 34 -8.83 11.23 1.16
C ILE A 34 -9.74 10.37 2.06
N ARG A 35 -9.63 10.52 3.39
CA ARG A 35 -10.46 9.79 4.36
C ARG A 35 -11.93 10.17 4.26
N GLU A 36 -12.24 11.45 4.04
CA GLU A 36 -13.61 11.92 3.83
C GLU A 36 -14.24 11.25 2.59
N LEU A 37 -13.52 11.23 1.47
CA LEU A 37 -13.98 10.60 0.24
C LEU A 37 -14.13 9.07 0.37
N MET A 38 -13.26 8.43 1.16
CA MET A 38 -13.23 6.98 1.34
C MET A 38 -14.14 6.47 2.46
N GLY A 39 -14.59 7.34 3.37
CA GLY A 39 -15.35 6.94 4.57
C GLY A 39 -16.65 6.19 4.26
N ALA A 40 -17.31 6.51 3.14
CA ALA A 40 -18.50 5.79 2.69
C ALA A 40 -18.20 4.38 2.12
N TYR A 41 -17.01 4.16 1.56
CA TYR A 41 -16.64 2.92 0.87
C TYR A 41 -15.83 1.95 1.73
N ALA A 42 -15.08 2.46 2.70
CA ALA A 42 -14.20 1.67 3.56
C ALA A 42 -14.96 0.82 4.60
N THR A 43 -16.19 1.21 4.94
CA THR A 43 -16.97 0.59 6.02
C THR A 43 -17.81 -0.59 5.53
N ASP A 44 -18.31 -0.55 4.28
CA ASP A 44 -19.25 -1.56 3.74
C ASP A 44 -18.61 -2.52 2.73
N GLY A 45 -17.45 -2.19 2.12
CA GLY A 45 -16.97 -2.89 0.92
C GLY A 45 -15.82 -3.90 1.07
N GLU A 46 -15.40 -4.25 2.30
CA GLU A 46 -14.16 -5.04 2.52
C GLU A 46 -12.94 -4.48 1.77
N HIS A 47 -12.89 -3.16 1.59
CA HIS A 47 -11.84 -2.50 0.81
C HIS A 47 -10.69 -2.00 1.70
N LEU A 48 -9.54 -1.84 1.05
CA LEU A 48 -8.32 -1.31 1.65
C LEU A 48 -7.81 -0.15 0.80
N LEU A 49 -7.50 0.96 1.46
CA LEU A 49 -6.83 2.12 0.92
C LEU A 49 -5.36 2.07 1.32
N ALA A 50 -4.48 2.19 0.34
CA ALA A 50 -3.05 2.31 0.54
C ALA A 50 -2.56 3.62 -0.06
N VAL A 51 -1.77 4.37 0.69
CA VAL A 51 -1.11 5.59 0.20
C VAL A 51 0.38 5.42 0.38
N CYS A 52 1.16 5.62 -0.68
CA CYS A 52 2.61 5.46 -0.68
C CYS A 52 3.35 6.73 -1.10
N ASP A 53 4.63 6.81 -0.74
CA ASP A 53 5.54 7.85 -1.23
C ASP A 53 6.08 7.52 -2.64
N ALA A 54 6.86 8.42 -3.20
CA ALA A 54 7.49 8.25 -4.52
C ALA A 54 8.51 7.09 -4.58
N HIS A 55 8.93 6.53 -3.44
CA HIS A 55 9.82 5.39 -3.35
C HIS A 55 9.06 4.06 -3.21
N GLY A 56 7.73 4.10 -3.23
CA GLY A 56 6.86 2.94 -3.06
C GLY A 56 6.72 2.49 -1.62
N ARG A 57 7.05 3.33 -0.63
CA ARG A 57 6.85 3.01 0.78
C ARG A 57 5.42 3.30 1.19
N LEU A 58 4.74 2.32 1.75
CA LEU A 58 3.37 2.48 2.23
C LEU A 58 3.37 3.40 3.45
N LEU A 59 2.82 4.60 3.29
CA LEU A 59 2.69 5.56 4.36
C LEU A 59 1.39 5.35 5.14
N TRP A 60 0.27 5.04 4.51
CA TRP A 60 -0.99 4.72 5.19
C TRP A 60 -1.61 3.46 4.60
N VAL A 61 -2.14 2.59 5.48
CA VAL A 61 -2.91 1.40 5.11
C VAL A 61 -4.18 1.37 5.96
N GLU A 62 -5.29 1.80 5.37
CA GLU A 62 -6.56 2.04 6.04
C GLU A 62 -7.68 1.23 5.37
N GLY A 63 -8.77 0.93 6.08
CA GLY A 63 -9.90 0.17 5.53
C GLY A 63 -10.40 -0.91 6.47
N HIS A 64 -11.18 -1.84 5.92
CA HIS A 64 -11.87 -2.87 6.69
C HIS A 64 -10.89 -3.80 7.42
N THR A 65 -11.18 -4.16 8.67
CA THR A 65 -10.29 -4.95 9.53
C THR A 65 -9.89 -6.29 8.90
N ALA A 66 -10.84 -6.98 8.24
CA ALA A 66 -10.55 -8.25 7.58
C ALA A 66 -9.57 -8.08 6.40
N ALA A 67 -9.78 -7.03 5.58
CA ALA A 67 -8.90 -6.71 4.46
C ALA A 67 -7.49 -6.31 4.95
N ARG A 68 -7.39 -5.52 6.03
CA ARG A 68 -6.10 -5.17 6.65
C ARG A 68 -5.37 -6.39 7.20
N ARG A 69 -6.09 -7.35 7.79
CA ARG A 69 -5.49 -8.60 8.27
C ARG A 69 -4.95 -9.45 7.12
N ALA A 70 -5.70 -9.59 6.03
CA ALA A 70 -5.26 -10.31 4.84
C ALA A 70 -4.03 -9.64 4.20
N ALA A 71 -4.06 -8.32 4.06
CA ALA A 71 -2.93 -7.51 3.58
C ALA A 71 -1.68 -7.66 4.47
N GLY A 72 -1.85 -7.74 5.79
CA GLY A 72 -0.75 -7.98 6.72
C GLY A 72 -0.01 -9.30 6.50
N ALA A 73 -0.70 -10.35 6.04
CA ALA A 73 -0.07 -11.65 5.77
C ALA A 73 0.95 -11.62 4.63
N MET A 74 0.89 -10.60 3.76
CA MET A 74 1.80 -10.38 2.64
C MET A 74 2.73 -9.17 2.85
N ASN A 75 2.91 -8.68 4.08
CA ASN A 75 3.65 -7.44 4.41
C ASN A 75 3.13 -6.18 3.68
N PHE A 76 1.85 -6.15 3.34
CA PHE A 76 1.19 -4.94 2.86
C PHE A 76 0.78 -4.10 4.07
N VAL A 77 1.79 -3.54 4.73
CA VAL A 77 1.69 -2.79 6.00
C VAL A 77 2.46 -1.49 5.89
N GLU A 78 2.18 -0.55 6.79
CA GLU A 78 2.85 0.74 6.74
C GLU A 78 4.35 0.61 7.04
N GLY A 79 5.15 1.41 6.32
CA GLY A 79 6.60 1.33 6.31
C GLY A 79 7.18 0.28 5.34
N ALA A 80 6.34 -0.62 4.80
CA ALA A 80 6.78 -1.59 3.79
C ALA A 80 7.04 -0.94 2.43
N ARG A 81 8.10 -1.37 1.74
CA ARG A 81 8.43 -0.90 0.39
C ARG A 81 7.93 -1.84 -0.70
N TRP A 82 7.00 -1.34 -1.50
CA TRP A 82 6.32 -2.02 -2.59
C TRP A 82 6.71 -1.49 -3.98
N ALA A 83 7.84 -0.80 -4.11
CA ALA A 83 8.38 -0.49 -5.45
C ALA A 83 8.61 -1.78 -6.25
N GLU A 84 8.40 -1.75 -7.57
CA GLU A 84 8.58 -2.95 -8.41
C GLU A 84 9.99 -3.54 -8.33
N SER A 85 10.99 -2.70 -8.05
CA SER A 85 12.37 -3.13 -7.85
C SER A 85 12.59 -3.98 -6.60
N VAL A 86 11.64 -3.98 -5.66
CA VAL A 86 11.74 -4.64 -4.36
C VAL A 86 10.70 -5.74 -4.20
N ALA A 87 9.47 -5.52 -4.66
CA ALA A 87 8.33 -6.42 -4.45
C ALA A 87 7.82 -7.07 -5.75
N GLY A 88 8.47 -6.84 -6.90
CA GLY A 88 8.00 -7.30 -8.20
C GLY A 88 6.79 -6.48 -8.69
N THR A 89 6.19 -6.85 -9.82
CA THR A 89 5.05 -6.11 -10.39
C THR A 89 3.86 -6.12 -9.43
N ASN A 90 3.46 -4.94 -8.94
CA ASN A 90 2.36 -4.78 -7.99
C ASN A 90 1.72 -3.39 -8.15
N ALA A 91 0.48 -3.22 -7.68
CA ALA A 91 -0.29 -1.99 -7.91
C ALA A 91 0.43 -0.68 -7.49
N PRO A 92 0.96 -0.55 -6.26
CA PRO A 92 1.76 0.63 -5.88
C PRO A 92 2.99 0.87 -6.76
N GLY A 93 3.79 -0.17 -6.99
CA GLY A 93 5.01 -0.08 -7.79
C GLY A 93 4.72 0.29 -9.25
N THR A 94 3.68 -0.31 -9.84
CA THR A 94 3.24 -0.03 -11.19
C THR A 94 2.73 1.39 -11.31
N ALA A 95 1.89 1.86 -10.37
CA ALA A 95 1.38 3.24 -10.39
C ALA A 95 2.51 4.29 -10.37
N ILE A 96 3.58 4.06 -9.61
CA ILE A 96 4.78 4.90 -9.62
C ILE A 96 5.51 4.79 -10.96
N ALA A 97 5.70 3.58 -11.49
CA ALA A 97 6.41 3.36 -12.75
C ALA A 97 5.69 3.98 -13.95
N VAL A 98 4.35 4.06 -13.91
CA VAL A 98 3.52 4.61 -15.01
C VAL A 98 3.08 6.07 -14.80
N ASP A 99 3.40 6.68 -13.65
CA ASP A 99 3.02 8.05 -13.24
C ASP A 99 1.54 8.37 -13.48
N ARG A 100 0.67 7.39 -13.20
CA ARG A 100 -0.79 7.51 -13.39
C ARG A 100 -1.54 6.64 -12.39
N PRO A 101 -2.81 6.95 -12.09
CA PRO A 101 -3.65 6.07 -11.30
C PRO A 101 -3.76 4.69 -11.95
N VAL A 102 -3.49 3.63 -11.18
CA VAL A 102 -3.66 2.24 -11.59
C VAL A 102 -4.67 1.59 -10.66
N GLN A 103 -5.71 1.00 -11.24
CA GLN A 103 -6.66 0.17 -10.54
C GLN A 103 -6.39 -1.28 -10.93
N VAL A 104 -6.00 -2.12 -9.96
CA VAL A 104 -5.83 -3.55 -10.18
C VAL A 104 -7.05 -4.26 -9.61
N PHE A 105 -7.88 -4.80 -10.50
CA PHE A 105 -8.95 -5.70 -10.13
C PHE A 105 -8.36 -7.12 -10.01
N ALA A 106 -8.44 -7.70 -8.82
CA ALA A 106 -8.06 -9.08 -8.59
C ALA A 106 -9.13 -10.04 -9.15
N ALA A 107 -9.18 -10.19 -10.47
CA ALA A 107 -9.75 -11.39 -11.11
C ALA A 107 -8.66 -12.41 -11.47
N GLU A 108 -7.40 -12.15 -11.16
CA GLU A 108 -6.26 -13.02 -11.52
C GLU A 108 -5.24 -13.13 -10.36
N HIS A 109 -5.68 -13.53 -9.17
CA HIS A 109 -4.73 -14.06 -8.19
C HIS A 109 -4.33 -15.47 -8.62
N PHE A 110 -3.17 -15.59 -9.29
CA PHE A 110 -2.52 -16.87 -9.55
C PHE A 110 -1.77 -17.34 -8.30
N LEU A 111 -2.52 -17.66 -7.24
CA LEU A 111 -2.08 -18.57 -6.18
C LEU A 111 -3.03 -19.75 -6.22
N ARG A 112 -2.57 -20.87 -6.78
CA ARG A 112 -3.28 -22.15 -6.68
C ARG A 112 -3.07 -22.75 -5.28
N PRO A 113 -4.08 -23.47 -4.73
CA PRO A 113 -4.03 -24.07 -3.41
C PRO A 113 -2.93 -25.12 -3.26
#